data_AF-A0A942AC57-F1
#
_entry.id   AF-A0A942AC57-F1
#
_cell.length_a   1.000
_cell.length_b   1.000
_cell.length_c   1.000
_cell.angle_alpha   90.00
_cell.angle_beta   90.00
_cell.angle_gamma   90.00
#
_symmetry.space_group_name_H-M   'P 1'
#
loop_
_entity.id
_entity.type
_entity.pdbx_description
1 polymer ?
#
loop_
_entity_poly.entity_id
_entity_poly.type
_entity_poly.pdbx_seq_one_letter_code
_entity_poly.pdbx_strand_id
1 'polypeptide(L)' 'MIYFDNAATNGFHPSAVTEAAATAVKYLSANPGRSGHRLSVAGAEIVYNARKEVARFF' A
#
# COMPACT_ATOMS: atom_id res chain seq x y z
N MET A 1 -7.78 -1.39 25.86
CA MET A 1 -6.76 -2.44 25.76
C MET A 1 -5.39 -1.77 25.80
N ILE A 2 -4.47 -2.24 26.65
CA ILE A 2 -3.06 -1.79 26.64
C ILE A 2 -2.28 -2.80 25.80
N TYR A 3 -1.60 -2.34 24.75
CA TYR A 3 -0.92 -3.21 23.78
C TYR A 3 0.59 -3.13 23.93
N PHE A 4 1.16 -4.09 24.66
CA PHE A 4 2.61 -4.22 24.92
C PHE A 4 3.28 -5.27 24.02
N ASP A 5 2.75 -5.50 22.82
CA ASP A 5 3.27 -6.51 21.87
C ASP A 5 3.57 -5.93 20.47
N ASN A 6 3.99 -4.64 20.42
CA ASN A 6 4.28 -3.93 19.17
C ASN A 6 5.43 -4.55 18.36
N ALA A 7 6.30 -5.33 19.00
CA ALA A 7 7.42 -5.99 18.33
C ALA A 7 6.97 -7.21 17.50
N ALA A 8 5.91 -7.92 17.92
CA ALA A 8 5.38 -9.06 17.18
C ALA A 8 4.62 -8.61 15.92
N THR A 9 3.82 -7.55 16.05
CA THR A 9 3.15 -6.87 14.94
C THR A 9 2.64 -5.51 15.39
N ASN A 10 2.27 -4.65 14.44
CA ASN A 10 1.53 -3.43 14.74
C ASN A 10 0.07 -3.81 15.01
N GLY A 11 -0.34 -3.88 16.28
CA GLY A 11 -1.73 -4.19 16.66
C GLY A 11 -2.74 -3.13 16.20
N PHE A 12 -2.32 -1.86 16.11
CA PHE A 12 -3.13 -0.75 15.59
C PHE A 12 -2.44 -0.09 14.40
N HIS A 13 -3.06 -0.18 13.24
CA HIS A 13 -2.61 0.53 12.05
C HIS A 13 -3.19 1.95 12.03
N PRO A 14 -2.38 2.99 11.73
CA PRO A 14 -2.90 4.32 11.46
C PRO A 14 -3.94 4.28 10.33
N SER A 15 -4.94 5.18 10.36
CA SER A 15 -6.01 5.23 9.36
C SER A 15 -5.48 5.36 7.93
N ALA A 16 -4.39 6.10 7.74
CA ALA A 16 -3.74 6.23 6.45
C ALA A 16 -3.36 4.87 5.81
N VAL A 17 -2.95 3.89 6.62
CA VAL A 17 -2.59 2.55 6.13
C VAL A 17 -3.84 1.78 5.72
N THR A 18 -4.87 1.77 6.56
CA THR A 18 -6.10 1.01 6.30
C THR A 18 -6.92 1.61 5.16
N GLU A 19 -6.98 2.93 5.05
CA GLU A 19 -7.66 3.64 3.95
C GLU A 19 -6.94 3.44 2.62
N ALA A 20 -5.60 3.47 2.60
CA ALA A 20 -4.82 3.19 1.40
C ALA A 20 -5.05 1.75 0.91
N ALA A 21 -5.04 0.77 1.83
CA ALA A 21 -5.32 -0.62 1.51
C ALA A 21 -6.76 -0.81 1.00
N ALA A 22 -7.75 -0.20 1.66
CA ALA A 22 -9.15 -0.26 1.23
C ALA A 22 -9.35 0.36 -0.16
N THR A 23 -8.68 1.49 -0.43
CA THR A 23 -8.69 2.15 -1.74
C THR A 23 -8.10 1.24 -2.82
N ALA A 24 -6.96 0.60 -2.53
CA ALA A 24 -6.31 -0.30 -3.47
C ALA A 24 -7.21 -1.49 -3.85
N VAL A 25 -7.83 -2.14 -2.86
CA VAL A 25 -8.74 -3.26 -3.10
C VAL A 25 -9.99 -2.83 -3.88
N LYS A 26 -10.61 -1.70 -3.49
CA LYS A 26 -11.89 -1.27 -4.08
C LYS A 26 -11.76 -0.70 -5.49
N TYR A 27 -10.69 0.05 -5.76
CA TYR A 27 -10.60 0.90 -6.95
C TYR A 27 -9.42 0.57 -7.88
N LEU A 28 -8.45 -0.22 -7.39
CA LEU A 28 -7.21 -0.54 -8.12
C LEU A 28 -7.03 -2.05 -8.32
N SER A 29 -8.13 -2.80 -8.38
CA SER A 29 -8.15 -4.25 -8.66
C SER A 29 -7.73 -4.55 -10.11
N ALA A 30 -6.45 -4.34 -10.40
CA ALA A 30 -5.79 -4.70 -11.65
C ALA A 30 -4.36 -5.14 -11.34
N ASN A 31 -3.78 -5.99 -12.18
CA ASN A 31 -2.38 -6.38 -12.02
C ASN A 31 -1.46 -5.21 -12.43
N PRO A 32 -0.69 -4.62 -11.50
CA PRO A 32 0.22 -3.51 -11.79
C PRO A 32 1.23 -3.86 -12.89
N GLY A 33 1.25 -3.08 -13.96
CA GLY A 33 2.26 -3.19 -15.04
C GLY A 33 2.13 -4.43 -15.93
N ARG A 34 1.03 -5.18 -15.84
CA ARG A 34 0.75 -6.37 -16.68
C ARG A 34 -0.16 -6.07 -17.88
N SER A 35 -0.55 -4.81 -18.10
CA SER A 35 -1.32 -4.34 -19.25
C SER A 35 -1.11 -2.83 -19.46
N GLY A 36 -1.48 -2.32 -20.64
CA GLY A 36 -1.51 -0.90 -20.94
C GLY A 36 -2.80 -0.18 -20.54
N HIS A 37 -3.82 -0.89 -20.05
CA HIS A 37 -5.06 -0.23 -19.63
C HIS A 37 -4.85 0.63 -18.38
N ARG A 38 -5.68 1.69 -18.25
CA ARG A 38 -5.53 2.75 -17.24
C ARG A 38 -5.25 2.26 -15.82
N LEU A 39 -6.03 1.30 -15.32
CA LEU A 39 -5.86 0.77 -13.96
C LEU A 39 -4.57 -0.03 -13.76
N SER A 40 -4.08 -0.76 -14.77
CA SER A 40 -2.82 -1.51 -14.67
C SER A 40 -1.62 -0.56 -14.61
N VAL A 41 -1.66 0.53 -15.38
CA VAL A 41 -0.65 1.59 -15.35
C VAL A 41 -0.67 2.33 -14.02
N ALA A 42 -1.84 2.75 -13.54
CA ALA A 42 -1.98 3.44 -12.26
C ALA A 42 -1.49 2.57 -11.08
N GLY A 43 -1.81 1.28 -11.08
CA GLY A 43 -1.29 0.33 -10.10
C GLY A 43 0.24 0.23 -10.15
N ALA A 44 0.84 0.23 -11.34
CA ALA A 44 2.30 0.17 -11.52
C ALA A 44 2.98 1.40 -10.92
N GLU A 45 2.41 2.58 -11.15
CA GLU A 45 2.92 3.85 -10.63
C GLU A 45 2.89 3.87 -9.09
N ILE A 46 1.81 3.38 -8.47
CA ILE A 46 1.71 3.29 -7.01
C ILE A 46 2.79 2.38 -6.43
N VAL A 47 2.98 1.18 -7.01
CA VAL A 47 4.03 0.25 -6.56
C VAL A 47 5.42 0.86 -6.73
N TYR A 48 5.67 1.54 -7.83
CA TYR A 48 6.93 2.21 -8.10
C TYR A 48 7.22 3.33 -7.09
N ASN A 49 6.23 4.19 -6.82
CA ASN A 49 6.36 5.26 -5.86
C ASN A 49 6.57 4.73 -4.43
N ALA A 50 5.87 3.67 -4.03
CA ALA A 50 6.11 3.02 -2.74
C ALA A 50 7.56 2.52 -2.62
N ARG A 51 8.11 1.89 -3.67
CA ARG A 51 9.52 1.45 -3.69
C ARG A 51 10.49 2.62 -3.58
N LYS A 52 10.22 3.73 -4.28
CA LYS A 52 11.04 4.95 -4.20
C LYS A 52 11.03 5.57 -2.81
N GLU A 53 9.87 5.65 -2.17
CA GLU A 53 9.77 6.22 -0.83
C GLU A 53 10.48 5.36 0.20
N VAL A 54 10.34 4.03 0.13
CA VAL A 54 11.11 3.12 0.99
C VAL A 54 12.61 3.28 0.74
N ALA A 55 13.05 3.38 -0.52
CA ALA A 55 14.45 3.61 -0.85
C ALA A 55 14.99 4.98 -0.40
N ARG A 56 14.13 6.00 -0.27
CA ARG A 56 14.48 7.33 0.24
C ARG A 56 14.57 7.36 1.77
N PHE A 57 13.81 6.49 2.44
CA PHE A 57 13.76 6.41 3.89
C PHE A 57 15.03 5.79 4.49
N PHE A 58 15.65 4.85 3.79
CA PHE A 58 16.92 4.22 4.15
C PHE A 58 18.11 4.96 3.53
#